data_AF-A0A7C4IST5-F1
#
_entry.id   AF-A0A7C4IST5-F1
#
_cell.length_a   1.000
_cell.length_b   1.000
_cell.length_c   1.000
_cell.angle_alpha   90.00
_cell.angle_beta   90.00
_cell.angle_gamma   90.00
#
_symmetry.space_group_name_H-M   'P 1'
#
loop_
_entity.id
_entity.type
_entity.pdbx_description
1 polymer ?
#
loop_
_entity_poly.entity_id
_entity_poly.type
_entity_poly.pdbx_seq_one_letter_code
_entity_poly.pdbx_strand_id
1 'polypeptide(L)'
;MKTMLKLVMIALAGMAGTASANNLTGMANSKYYRVHPLFHPFPEEDKTLQSIDRFGPVGVGINLVQPAFQMQVKNVEPGSPAAATGKLKPGQIIDSINGRVLKDMDPRQILGDIIAQAEATDGVVKFVVR
;
A
#
# COMPACT_ATOMS: atom_id res chain seq x y z
N MET A 1 -45.47 -27.21 -55.39
CA MET A 1 -44.50 -27.62 -56.43
C MET A 1 -43.80 -26.39 -56.97
N LYS A 2 -42.49 -26.50 -57.25
CA LYS A 2 -41.55 -25.53 -57.89
C LYS A 2 -40.73 -24.60 -56.98
N THR A 3 -39.69 -25.22 -56.42
CA THR A 3 -38.27 -24.84 -56.47
C THR A 3 -37.81 -23.57 -57.21
N MET A 4 -36.82 -22.90 -56.55
CA MET A 4 -35.54 -22.35 -57.07
C MET A 4 -35.53 -21.02 -57.86
N LEU A 5 -34.77 -20.02 -57.38
CA LEU A 5 -33.40 -19.69 -57.86
C LEU A 5 -33.01 -18.20 -57.68
N LYS A 6 -31.91 -17.96 -56.94
CA LYS A 6 -30.87 -16.89 -57.01
C LYS A 6 -31.28 -15.42 -57.27
N LEU A 7 -30.79 -14.49 -56.45
CA LEU A 7 -29.69 -13.58 -56.86
C LEU A 7 -29.06 -12.81 -55.68
N VAL A 8 -27.75 -12.92 -55.60
CA VAL A 8 -26.83 -12.14 -54.76
C VAL A 8 -26.82 -10.69 -55.24
N MET A 9 -26.96 -9.71 -54.34
CA MET A 9 -26.65 -8.30 -54.63
C MET A 9 -25.96 -7.61 -53.45
N ILE A 10 -24.65 -7.45 -53.63
CA ILE A 10 -23.84 -6.26 -53.33
C ILE A 10 -23.67 -5.89 -51.85
N ALA A 11 -22.51 -6.31 -51.34
CA ALA A 11 -21.82 -5.70 -50.22
C ALA A 11 -21.31 -4.30 -50.61
N LEU A 12 -21.80 -3.24 -49.95
CA LEU A 12 -21.01 -2.05 -49.63
C LEU A 12 -21.82 -1.13 -48.68
N ALA A 13 -21.61 -1.23 -47.38
CA ALA A 13 -21.97 -0.15 -46.46
C ALA A 13 -21.22 -0.27 -45.13
N GLY A 14 -20.33 0.71 -44.90
CA GLY A 14 -19.90 1.09 -43.55
C GLY A 14 -18.70 0.32 -43.01
N MET A 15 -17.50 0.82 -43.31
CA MET A 15 -16.48 0.92 -42.27
C MET A 15 -17.07 1.79 -41.14
N ALA A 16 -17.84 1.14 -40.25
CA ALA A 16 -18.08 1.70 -38.94
C ALA A 16 -16.72 1.69 -38.27
N GLY A 17 -16.09 2.88 -38.20
CA GLY A 17 -14.94 3.08 -37.35
C GLY A 17 -15.29 2.55 -35.98
N THR A 18 -14.69 1.42 -35.61
CA THR A 18 -14.68 0.99 -34.22
C THR A 18 -13.89 2.07 -33.51
N ALA A 19 -14.60 3.05 -32.95
CA ALA A 19 -14.08 3.85 -31.87
C ALA A 19 -13.56 2.82 -30.87
N SER A 20 -12.24 2.70 -30.80
CA SER A 20 -11.58 1.85 -29.82
C SER A 20 -12.00 2.45 -28.48
N ALA A 21 -13.06 1.92 -27.89
CA ALA A 21 -13.43 2.20 -26.54
C ALA A 21 -12.17 1.83 -25.75
N ASN A 22 -11.50 2.85 -25.24
CA ASN A 22 -10.27 2.68 -24.49
C ASN A 22 -10.71 1.97 -23.20
N ASN A 23 -10.84 0.65 -23.26
CA ASN A 23 -11.24 -0.26 -22.19
C ASN A 23 -10.08 -0.43 -21.21
N LEU A 24 -9.46 0.68 -20.86
CA LEU A 24 -8.48 0.80 -19.81
C LEU A 24 -9.28 0.80 -18.52
N THR A 25 -9.80 -0.38 -18.15
CA THR A 25 -10.44 -0.63 -16.86
C THR A 25 -9.43 -0.21 -15.80
N GLY A 26 -9.76 0.80 -14.99
CA GLY A 26 -8.94 1.20 -13.86
C GLY A 26 -8.50 -0.01 -13.02
N MET A 27 -7.37 0.12 -12.33
CA MET A 27 -6.72 -0.98 -11.60
C MET A 27 -7.76 -1.83 -10.85
N ALA A 28 -8.02 -3.04 -11.36
CA ALA A 28 -9.14 -3.85 -10.89
C ALA A 28 -9.00 -4.07 -9.38
N ASN A 29 -10.00 -3.65 -8.61
CA ASN A 29 -10.08 -3.74 -7.15
C ASN A 29 -9.27 -2.71 -6.33
N SER A 30 -8.76 -1.64 -6.93
CA SER A 30 -8.14 -0.55 -6.16
C SER A 30 -9.20 0.30 -5.44
N LYS A 31 -9.02 0.52 -4.13
CA LYS A 31 -9.88 1.42 -3.34
C LYS A 31 -9.59 2.89 -3.64
N TYR A 32 -8.38 3.21 -4.12
CA TYR A 32 -7.91 4.59 -4.25
C TYR A 32 -7.65 5.04 -5.70
N TYR A 33 -7.29 4.14 -6.62
CA TYR A 33 -6.91 4.46 -8.00
C TYR A 33 -7.95 3.94 -8.99
N ARG A 34 -8.65 4.86 -9.65
CA ARG A 34 -9.71 4.55 -10.65
C ARG A 34 -9.21 4.55 -12.09
N VAL A 35 -7.94 4.88 -12.31
CA VAL A 35 -7.34 5.06 -13.64
C VAL A 35 -6.45 3.87 -13.96
N HIS A 36 -6.43 3.44 -15.22
CA HIS A 36 -5.50 2.42 -15.65
C HIS A 36 -4.07 2.97 -15.66
N PRO A 37 -3.08 2.25 -15.11
CA PRO A 37 -1.69 2.65 -15.16
C PRO A 37 -1.24 2.84 -16.62
N LEU A 38 -0.75 4.04 -16.97
CA LEU A 38 -0.16 4.31 -18.29
C LEU A 38 1.37 4.38 -18.24
N PHE A 39 1.93 4.67 -17.07
CA PHE A 39 3.36 4.89 -16.86
C PHE A 39 3.86 4.07 -15.68
N HIS A 40 5.13 3.66 -15.74
CA HIS A 40 5.85 3.03 -14.65
C HIS A 40 6.84 4.03 -14.02
N PRO A 41 7.03 4.00 -12.68
CA PRO A 41 6.37 3.15 -11.69
C PRO A 41 4.95 3.65 -11.33
N PHE A 42 3.99 2.72 -11.24
CA PHE A 42 2.63 3.01 -10.77
C PHE A 42 2.48 2.63 -9.28
N PRO A 43 1.69 3.36 -8.48
CA PRO A 43 1.48 3.02 -7.07
C PRO A 43 0.69 1.71 -6.89
N GLU A 44 1.25 0.76 -6.14
CA GLU A 44 0.57 -0.47 -5.69
C GLU A 44 0.11 -0.29 -4.23
N GLU A 45 -1.16 -0.57 -3.91
CA GLU A 45 -1.75 -0.27 -2.59
C GLU A 45 -1.17 -1.08 -1.43
N ASP A 46 -0.81 -2.34 -1.68
CA ASP A 46 -0.28 -3.29 -0.71
C ASP A 46 1.26 -3.35 -0.71
N LYS A 47 1.90 -2.65 -1.66
CA LYS A 47 3.35 -2.62 -1.75
C LYS A 47 3.94 -1.84 -0.60
N THR A 48 4.84 -2.50 0.12
CA THR A 48 5.73 -1.83 1.08
C THR A 48 6.67 -0.93 0.30
N LEU A 49 6.58 0.38 0.54
CA LEU A 49 7.44 1.35 -0.15
C LEU A 49 8.84 1.34 0.43
N GLN A 50 8.93 1.28 1.76
CA GLN A 50 10.19 1.29 2.50
C GLN A 50 10.06 0.44 3.75
N SER A 51 11.15 -0.21 4.14
CA SER A 51 11.26 -0.89 5.43
C SER A 51 12.40 -0.29 6.24
N ILE A 52 12.12 -0.01 7.51
CA ILE A 52 13.11 0.28 8.54
C ILE A 52 13.37 -1.03 9.25
N ASP A 53 14.54 -1.64 9.04
CA ASP A 53 14.85 -2.94 9.65
C ASP A 53 15.04 -2.86 11.16
N ARG A 54 15.56 -1.72 11.64
CA ARG A 54 15.89 -1.50 13.05
C ARG A 54 15.40 -0.14 13.49
N PHE A 55 14.31 -0.12 14.24
CA PHE A 55 13.81 1.08 14.89
C PHE A 55 14.48 1.22 16.27
N GLY A 56 15.56 2.01 16.33
CA GLY A 56 16.31 2.26 17.56
C GLY A 56 16.81 0.97 18.26
N PRO A 57 17.13 1.04 19.56
CA PRO A 57 17.57 -0.12 20.34
C PRO A 57 16.40 -1.02 20.80
N VAL A 58 15.16 -0.76 20.39
CA VAL A 58 13.98 -1.50 20.87
C VAL A 58 13.78 -2.86 20.18
N GLY A 59 14.45 -3.09 19.05
CA GLY A 59 14.43 -4.35 18.30
C GLY A 59 13.11 -4.62 17.57
N VAL A 60 12.54 -3.58 16.95
CA VAL A 60 11.36 -3.66 16.09
C VAL A 60 11.75 -3.20 14.69
N GLY A 61 11.37 -3.96 13.66
CA GLY A 61 11.36 -3.46 12.29
C GLY A 61 10.00 -2.89 11.92
N ILE A 62 9.96 -1.88 11.06
CA ILE A 62 8.75 -1.16 10.65
C ILE A 62 8.67 -1.12 9.12
N ASN A 63 7.57 -1.59 8.56
CA ASN A 63 7.22 -1.39 7.15
C ASN A 63 6.38 -0.11 7.01
N LEU A 64 6.70 0.70 6.01
CA LEU A 64 5.86 1.82 5.57
C LEU A 64 5.01 1.35 4.40
N VAL A 65 3.73 1.07 4.67
CA VAL A 65 2.78 0.53 3.69
C VAL A 65 1.83 1.62 3.20
N GLN A 66 1.37 1.49 1.96
CA GLN A 66 0.30 2.32 1.44
C GLN A 66 -1.07 1.83 1.97
N PRO A 67 -2.11 2.67 1.90
CA PRO A 67 -2.10 4.11 1.64
C PRO A 67 -1.62 4.92 2.87
N ALA A 68 -1.20 6.17 2.64
CA ALA A 68 -0.86 7.15 3.68
C ALA A 68 0.30 6.76 4.62
N PHE A 69 1.24 5.93 4.13
CA PHE A 69 2.42 5.49 4.88
C PHE A 69 2.11 4.95 6.29
N GLN A 70 1.11 4.08 6.37
CA GLN A 70 0.80 3.38 7.61
C GLN A 70 2.03 2.60 8.07
N MET A 71 2.34 2.69 9.35
CA MET A 71 3.43 1.94 9.96
C MET A 71 2.92 0.56 10.36
N GLN A 72 3.58 -0.49 9.88
CA GLN A 72 3.29 -1.87 10.22
C GLN A 72 4.51 -2.51 10.88
N VAL A 73 4.29 -3.32 11.91
CA VAL A 73 5.36 -4.13 12.51
C VAL A 73 5.87 -5.14 11.47
N LYS A 74 7.13 -5.01 11.05
CA LYS A 74 7.78 -5.94 10.13
C LYS A 74 8.20 -7.21 10.86
N ASN A 75 8.94 -7.03 11.95
CA ASN A 75 9.51 -8.11 12.75
C ASN A 75 9.80 -7.61 14.17
N VAL A 76 9.96 -8.58 15.07
CA VAL A 76 10.42 -8.36 16.45
C VAL A 76 11.67 -9.19 16.64
N GLU A 77 12.78 -8.55 17.00
CA GLU A 77 14.08 -9.22 17.17
C GLU A 77 14.09 -10.07 18.45
N PRO A 78 14.49 -11.36 18.40
CA PRO A 78 14.61 -12.19 19.60
C PRO A 78 15.56 -11.57 20.64
N GLY A 79 15.17 -11.60 21.91
CA GLY A 79 15.98 -11.03 23.00
C GLY A 79 15.95 -9.49 23.09
N SER A 80 15.18 -8.81 22.23
CA SER A 80 15.01 -7.36 22.27
C SER A 80 14.05 -6.89 23.39
N PRO A 81 14.08 -5.60 23.74
CA PRO A 81 13.07 -5.00 24.61
C PRO A 81 11.64 -5.24 24.11
N ALA A 82 11.40 -5.15 22.81
CA ALA A 82 10.11 -5.44 22.21
C ALA A 82 9.69 -6.91 22.38
N ALA A 83 10.62 -7.86 22.18
CA ALA A 83 10.36 -9.28 22.40
C ALA A 83 10.02 -9.59 23.86
N ALA A 84 10.69 -8.95 24.82
CA ALA A 84 10.43 -9.12 26.24
C ALA A 84 9.00 -8.74 26.64
N THR A 85 8.34 -7.86 25.87
CA THR A 85 6.92 -7.52 26.12
C THR A 85 5.96 -8.65 25.74
N GLY A 86 6.32 -9.51 24.78
CA GLY A 86 5.45 -10.55 24.22
C GLY A 86 4.18 -10.05 23.49
N LYS A 87 4.04 -8.73 23.29
CA LYS A 87 2.80 -8.10 22.79
C LYS A 87 2.83 -7.78 21.30
N LEU A 88 4.02 -7.53 20.75
CA LEU A 88 4.19 -7.14 19.35
C LEU A 88 4.35 -8.37 18.45
N LYS A 89 3.69 -8.34 17.30
CA LYS A 89 3.73 -9.40 16.28
C LYS A 89 3.87 -8.78 14.88
N PRO A 90 4.59 -9.45 13.96
CA PRO A 90 4.62 -9.06 12.56
C PRO A 90 3.22 -8.88 11.99
N GLY A 91 3.02 -7.85 11.16
CA GLY A 91 1.78 -7.55 10.47
C GLY A 91 0.84 -6.56 11.18
N GLN A 92 1.04 -6.30 12.48
CA GLN A 92 0.22 -5.35 13.24
C GLN A 92 0.39 -3.91 12.75
N ILE A 93 -0.70 -3.15 12.70
CA ILE A 93 -0.64 -1.72 12.35
C ILE A 93 -0.40 -0.91 13.61
N ILE A 94 0.58 -0.02 13.55
CA ILE A 94 0.92 0.90 14.63
C ILE A 94 0.09 2.17 14.43
N ASP A 95 -0.80 2.45 15.38
CA ASP A 95 -1.69 3.62 15.34
C ASP A 95 -1.06 4.86 15.97
N SER A 96 -0.31 4.66 17.05
CA SER A 96 0.46 5.72 17.70
C SER A 96 1.68 5.18 18.43
N ILE A 97 2.66 6.05 18.61
CA ILE A 97 3.85 5.77 19.41
C ILE A 97 4.02 6.92 20.39
N ASN A 98 4.16 6.61 21.69
CA ASN A 98 4.23 7.59 22.77
C ASN A 98 3.09 8.63 22.75
N GLY A 99 1.89 8.21 22.32
CA GLY A 99 0.71 9.09 22.23
C GLY A 99 0.68 10.00 20.98
N ARG A 100 1.72 9.99 20.15
CA ARG A 100 1.76 10.74 18.88
C ARG A 100 1.09 9.93 17.78
N VAL A 101 0.03 10.49 17.21
CA VAL A 101 -0.65 9.92 16.02
C VAL A 101 0.26 10.08 14.81
N LEU A 102 0.38 9.02 14.02
CA LEU A 102 1.30 8.91 12.90
C LEU A 102 0.67 9.45 11.60
N LYS A 103 0.22 10.71 11.61
CA LYS A 103 -0.42 11.39 10.47
C LYS A 103 0.29 12.71 10.15
N ASP A 104 0.06 13.22 8.95
CA ASP A 104 0.41 14.58 8.49
C ASP A 104 1.91 14.91 8.34
N MET A 105 2.83 14.02 8.73
CA MET A 105 4.28 14.18 8.59
C MET A 105 4.92 12.91 8.03
N ASP A 106 6.09 13.04 7.39
CA ASP A 106 6.86 11.87 6.91
C ASP A 106 7.11 10.91 8.09
N PRO A 107 6.70 9.64 7.98
CA PRO A 107 6.89 8.63 9.02
C PRO A 107 8.31 8.59 9.57
N ARG A 108 9.33 8.77 8.73
CA ARG A 108 10.74 8.66 9.13
C ARG A 108 11.17 9.81 10.04
N GLN A 109 10.67 11.01 9.78
CA GLN A 109 10.88 12.15 10.67
C GLN A 109 10.21 11.88 12.02
N ILE A 110 8.96 11.40 12.01
CA ILE A 110 8.24 11.04 13.23
C ILE A 110 9.01 9.99 14.04
N LEU A 111 9.50 8.94 13.38
CA LEU A 111 10.28 7.87 14.03
C LEU A 111 11.59 8.40 14.62
N GLY A 112 12.33 9.24 13.88
CA GLY A 112 13.56 9.86 14.37
C GLY A 112 13.30 10.72 15.62
N ASP A 113 12.27 11.56 15.57
CA ASP A 113 11.86 12.41 16.71
C ASP A 113 11.50 11.56 17.94
N ILE A 114 10.77 10.46 17.75
CA ILE A 114 10.37 9.57 18.86
C ILE A 114 11.59 8.95 19.53
N ILE A 115 12.56 8.46 18.75
CA ILE A 115 13.79 7.89 19.31
C ILE A 115 14.54 8.96 20.10
N ALA A 116 14.76 10.13 19.49
CA ALA A 116 15.49 11.22 20.15
C ALA A 116 14.82 11.65 21.46
N GLN A 117 13.48 11.73 21.48
CA GLN A 117 12.72 12.06 22.69
C GLN A 117 12.81 10.96 23.75
N ALA A 118 12.70 9.69 23.36
CA ALA A 118 12.83 8.58 24.30
C ALA A 118 14.25 8.55 24.92
N GLU A 119 15.29 8.74 24.12
CA GLU A 119 16.68 8.82 24.57
C GLU A 119 16.93 10.01 25.51
N ALA A 120 16.27 11.14 25.28
CA ALA A 120 16.38 12.33 26.12
C ALA A 120 15.56 12.28 27.42
N THR A 121 14.68 11.29 27.59
CA THR A 121 13.73 11.22 28.71
C THR A 121 13.88 9.94 29.54
N ASP A 122 12.97 8.98 29.39
CA ASP A 122 12.90 7.77 30.21
C ASP A 122 13.35 6.49 29.49
N GLY A 123 13.77 6.61 28.22
CA GLY A 123 14.16 5.49 27.37
C GLY A 123 13.00 4.57 26.97
N VAL A 124 11.73 4.97 27.19
CA VAL A 124 10.57 4.12 26.96
C VAL A 124 9.85 4.48 25.67
N VAL A 125 9.56 3.45 24.86
CA VAL A 125 8.72 3.56 23.67
C VAL A 125 7.47 2.70 23.82
N LYS A 126 6.30 3.33 23.75
CA LYS A 126 4.97 2.72 23.90
C LYS A 126 4.27 2.71 22.57
N PHE A 127 3.99 1.51 22.06
CA PHE A 127 3.24 1.32 20.82
C PHE A 127 1.77 1.06 21.14
N VAL A 128 0.88 1.70 20.38
CA VAL A 128 -0.52 1.31 20.27
C VAL A 128 -0.69 0.60 18.94
N VAL A 129 -1.08 -0.68 18.99
CA VAL A 129 -1.19 -1.55 17.82
C VAL A 129 -2.59 -2.15 17.69
N ARG A 130 -2.98 -2.47 16.46
CA ARG A 130 -4.18 -3.25 16.12
C ARG A 130 -3.85 -4.43 15.21
#